data_AF-A0A931VJV2-F1
#
_entry.id   AF-A0A931VJV2-F1
#
_cell.length_a   1.000
_cell.length_b   1.000
_cell.length_c   1.000
_cell.angle_alpha   90.00
_cell.angle_beta   90.00
_cell.angle_gamma   90.00
#
_symmetry.space_group_name_H-M   'P 1'
#
loop_
_entity.id
_entity.type
_entity.pdbx_description
1 polymer ?
#
loop_
_entity_poly.entity_id
_entity_poly.type
_entity_poly.pdbx_seq_one_letter_code
_entity_poly.pdbx_strand_id
1 'polypeptide(L)'
;MVYSIIKKSQLEGASWIDAEYFQEKYKKLIKKIKLNSAEKLGDLAVIKKGFEPGAEEYKEEGKLFIRVSSLSANGIESSEQKYLSDKLYEELKNNYEPKVGEILLTKDATPGIAYAVKEPVQGIMSSGILRLKISPSASSGQGNIDAEYLTLCLNSIIGKMQAERDAGGSVIAHWKPEQIKNIIIPILPKTTQQKIADLVRQSHEARKKAKELIEEAKKKVEKMIEEGEK
;
A
#
# COMPACT_ATOMS: atom_id res chain seq x y z
N MET A 1 -26.03 -22.30 11.08
CA MET A 1 -24.66 -22.86 11.13
C MET A 1 -24.09 -22.73 9.72
N VAL A 2 -23.10 -21.87 9.50
CA VAL A 2 -22.45 -21.72 8.18
C VAL A 2 -21.23 -22.63 8.20
N TYR A 3 -21.22 -23.69 7.40
CA TYR A 3 -20.09 -24.60 7.27
C TYR A 3 -19.52 -24.51 5.84
N SER A 4 -18.20 -24.66 5.72
CA SER A 4 -17.50 -24.68 4.43
C SER A 4 -17.15 -26.12 4.09
N ILE A 5 -17.67 -26.66 2.99
CA ILE A 5 -17.27 -27.99 2.48
C ILE A 5 -16.10 -27.79 1.52
N ILE A 6 -14.95 -28.39 1.83
CA ILE A 6 -13.69 -28.21 1.10
C ILE A 6 -13.15 -29.59 0.70
N LYS A 7 -12.68 -29.73 -0.54
CA LYS A 7 -12.03 -30.97 -1.00
C LYS A 7 -10.62 -31.07 -0.39
N LYS A 8 -10.17 -32.28 -0.04
CA LYS A 8 -8.80 -32.51 0.47
C LYS A 8 -7.71 -31.88 -0.40
N SER A 9 -7.83 -31.97 -1.72
CA SER A 9 -6.87 -31.35 -2.66
C SER A 9 -6.78 -29.83 -2.58
N GLN A 10 -7.78 -29.15 -2.00
CA GLN A 10 -7.74 -27.71 -1.77
C GLN A 10 -6.98 -27.34 -0.49
N LEU A 11 -6.70 -28.31 0.38
CA LEU A 11 -5.87 -28.13 1.57
C LEU A 11 -4.37 -28.25 1.24
N GLU A 12 -4.04 -28.98 0.18
CA GLU A 12 -2.66 -29.18 -0.26
C GLU A 12 -2.05 -27.85 -0.74
N GLY A 13 -1.07 -27.33 0.02
CA GLY A 13 -0.41 -26.05 -0.26
C GLY A 13 -1.13 -24.81 0.30
N ALA A 14 -2.24 -24.97 1.03
CA ALA A 14 -2.89 -23.86 1.71
C ALA A 14 -2.03 -23.34 2.87
N SER A 15 -1.99 -22.02 3.05
CA SER A 15 -1.26 -21.42 4.19
C SER A 15 -2.03 -21.55 5.51
N TRP A 16 -3.34 -21.77 5.45
CA TRP A 16 -4.26 -21.85 6.58
C TRP A 16 -5.26 -22.98 6.37
N ILE A 17 -5.74 -23.57 7.47
CA ILE A 17 -6.73 -24.66 7.47
C ILE A 17 -8.03 -24.18 8.16
N ASP A 18 -8.28 -22.87 8.17
CA ASP A 18 -9.44 -22.27 8.83
C ASP A 18 -10.59 -22.02 7.84
N ALA A 19 -11.83 -22.05 8.31
CA ALA A 19 -13.02 -21.91 7.47
C ALA A 19 -13.05 -20.54 6.75
N GLU A 20 -12.53 -19.51 7.40
CA GLU A 20 -12.39 -18.16 6.90
C GLU A 20 -11.57 -18.13 5.61
N TYR A 21 -10.45 -18.86 5.55
CA TYR A 21 -9.56 -18.91 4.38
C TYR A 21 -10.26 -19.42 3.11
N PHE A 22 -11.21 -20.35 3.27
CA PHE A 22 -11.86 -21.05 2.15
C PHE A 22 -13.23 -20.49 1.77
N GLN A 23 -13.60 -19.31 2.27
CA GLN A 23 -14.86 -18.66 1.92
C GLN A 23 -15.04 -18.54 0.40
N GLU A 24 -16.25 -18.83 -0.07
CA GLU A 24 -16.59 -18.85 -1.50
C GLU A 24 -16.39 -17.50 -2.18
N LYS A 25 -16.47 -16.40 -1.42
CA LYS A 25 -16.22 -15.03 -1.91
C LYS A 25 -14.82 -14.90 -2.56
N TYR A 26 -13.80 -15.53 -1.98
CA TYR A 26 -12.44 -15.48 -2.51
C TYR A 26 -12.29 -16.29 -3.79
N LYS A 27 -12.88 -17.49 -3.84
CA LYS A 27 -12.88 -18.34 -5.03
C LYS A 27 -13.56 -17.64 -6.20
N LYS A 28 -14.73 -17.03 -5.95
CA LYS A 28 -15.47 -16.23 -6.95
C LYS A 28 -14.64 -15.06 -7.48
N LEU A 29 -13.95 -14.32 -6.60
CA LEU A 29 -13.07 -13.21 -7.00
C LEU A 29 -11.94 -13.70 -7.92
N ILE A 30 -11.17 -14.70 -7.49
CA ILE A 30 -10.03 -15.22 -8.27
C ILE A 30 -10.51 -15.78 -9.62
N LYS A 31 -11.66 -16.48 -9.66
CA LYS A 31 -12.25 -16.94 -10.91
C LYS A 31 -12.56 -15.78 -11.85
N LYS A 32 -13.18 -14.70 -11.36
CA LYS A 32 -13.47 -13.51 -12.18
C LYS A 32 -12.23 -12.81 -12.71
N ILE A 33 -11.18 -12.71 -11.89
CA ILE A 33 -9.90 -12.10 -12.30
C ILE A 33 -9.26 -12.96 -13.41
N LYS A 34 -9.18 -14.28 -13.20
CA LYS A 34 -8.57 -15.23 -14.15
C LYS A 34 -9.37 -15.46 -15.44
N LEU A 35 -10.65 -15.07 -15.49
CA LEU A 35 -11.41 -15.04 -16.75
C LEU A 35 -10.87 -13.99 -17.73
N ASN A 36 -10.10 -13.02 -17.22
CA ASN A 36 -9.35 -12.05 -18.01
C ASN A 36 -7.84 -12.35 -17.88
N SER A 37 -7.01 -11.59 -18.59
CA SER A 37 -5.56 -11.65 -18.37
C SER A 37 -5.23 -11.24 -16.93
N ALA A 38 -4.34 -11.99 -16.28
CA ALA A 38 -3.96 -11.76 -14.90
C ALA A 38 -2.53 -12.24 -14.63
N GLU A 39 -1.81 -11.51 -13.80
CA GLU A 39 -0.43 -11.80 -13.42
C GLU A 39 -0.26 -11.79 -11.91
N LYS A 40 0.81 -12.42 -11.42
CA LYS A 40 1.17 -12.35 -10.01
C LYS A 40 1.90 -11.04 -9.73
N LEU A 41 1.69 -10.47 -8.55
CA LEU A 41 2.38 -9.25 -8.14
C LEU A 41 3.91 -9.39 -8.17
N GLY A 42 4.44 -10.58 -7.84
CA GLY A 42 5.88 -10.85 -7.89
C GLY A 42 6.49 -10.81 -9.30
N ASP A 43 5.67 -11.02 -10.33
CA ASP A 43 6.10 -10.90 -11.73
C ASP A 43 6.06 -9.41 -12.18
N LEU A 44 5.19 -8.62 -11.55
CA LEU A 44 4.99 -7.21 -11.87
C LEU A 44 5.96 -6.26 -11.15
N ALA A 45 6.44 -6.62 -9.97
CA ALA A 45 7.25 -5.74 -9.14
C ALA A 45 8.29 -6.47 -8.29
N VAL A 46 9.47 -5.86 -8.16
CA VAL A 46 10.48 -6.24 -7.18
C VAL A 46 10.05 -5.74 -5.81
N ILE A 47 9.91 -6.67 -4.87
CA ILE A 47 9.45 -6.41 -3.50
C ILE A 47 10.65 -6.35 -2.56
N LYS A 48 10.78 -5.25 -1.81
CA LYS A 48 11.78 -5.09 -0.74
C LYS A 48 11.11 -4.75 0.58
N LYS A 49 11.61 -5.34 1.67
CA LYS A 49 11.13 -5.07 3.04
C LYS A 49 11.76 -3.77 3.57
N GLY A 50 10.99 -3.04 4.39
CA GLY A 50 11.53 -1.92 5.17
C GLY A 50 12.45 -2.35 6.32
N PHE A 51 12.83 -1.38 7.13
CA PHE A 51 13.78 -1.54 8.24
C PHE A 51 13.06 -1.37 9.59
N GLU A 52 13.44 -2.14 10.61
CA GLU A 52 12.97 -1.93 11.98
C GLU A 52 14.16 -1.48 12.85
N PRO A 53 14.20 -0.20 13.27
CA PRO A 53 15.06 0.21 14.35
C PRO A 53 14.57 -0.39 15.67
N GLY A 54 15.47 -0.58 16.64
CA GLY A 54 15.04 -0.76 18.02
C GLY A 54 14.30 0.48 18.53
N ALA A 55 13.42 0.31 19.51
CA ALA A 55 12.58 1.40 20.02
C ALA A 55 13.40 2.56 20.63
N GLU A 56 14.62 2.26 21.10
CA GLU A 56 15.61 3.20 21.61
C GLU A 56 16.13 4.20 20.57
N GLU A 57 16.03 3.86 19.28
CA GLU A 57 16.45 4.71 18.17
C GLU A 57 15.38 5.77 17.82
N TYR A 58 14.16 5.63 18.33
CA TYR A 58 13.08 6.57 18.05
C TYR A 58 13.34 7.92 18.72
N LYS A 59 13.25 8.98 17.94
CA LYS A 59 13.40 10.38 18.36
C LYS A 59 12.12 11.17 18.11
N GLU A 60 11.98 12.29 18.80
CA GLU A 60 10.90 13.28 18.58
C GLU A 60 11.25 14.30 17.48
N GLU A 61 12.51 14.33 17.02
CA GLU A 61 12.99 15.19 15.93
C GLU A 61 14.03 14.45 15.06
N GLY A 62 14.24 14.94 13.83
CA GLY A 62 15.20 14.39 12.87
C GLY A 62 14.56 13.98 11.55
N LYS A 63 14.94 12.82 11.01
CA LYS A 63 14.45 12.30 9.73
C LYS A 63 13.28 11.34 9.93
N LEU A 64 12.29 11.42 9.05
CA LEU A 64 11.02 10.71 9.23
C LEU A 64 11.19 9.19 9.29
N PHE A 65 10.57 8.55 10.28
CA PHE A 65 10.35 7.11 10.31
C PHE A 65 8.91 6.80 9.90
N ILE A 66 8.74 6.25 8.70
CA ILE A 66 7.42 5.99 8.11
C ILE A 66 6.87 4.69 8.69
N ARG A 67 6.01 4.82 9.69
CA ARG A 67 5.33 3.70 10.36
C ARG A 67 4.10 3.27 9.58
N VAL A 68 3.63 2.05 9.86
CA VAL A 68 2.36 1.53 9.31
C VAL A 68 1.20 2.48 9.62
N SER A 69 1.12 3.00 10.84
CA SER A 69 0.08 3.94 11.28
C SER A 69 0.13 5.29 10.55
N SER A 70 1.28 5.64 9.97
CA SER A 70 1.46 6.89 9.21
C SER A 70 1.11 6.72 7.73
N LEU A 71 0.83 5.51 7.24
CA LEU A 71 0.55 5.28 5.83
C LEU A 71 -0.95 5.13 5.56
N SER A 72 -1.47 5.94 4.63
CA SER A 72 -2.83 5.80 4.10
C SER A 72 -2.80 5.70 2.57
N ALA A 73 -3.92 5.32 1.97
CA ALA A 73 -4.04 5.25 0.50
C ALA A 73 -3.85 6.62 -0.19
N ASN A 74 -3.90 7.72 0.58
CA ASN A 74 -3.77 9.07 0.07
C ASN A 74 -2.39 9.70 0.30
N GLY A 75 -1.54 9.10 1.13
CA GLY A 75 -0.25 9.67 1.47
C GLY A 75 0.35 9.14 2.75
N ILE A 76 1.47 9.76 3.13
CA ILE A 76 2.07 9.59 4.45
C ILE A 76 1.55 10.74 5.32
N GLU A 77 0.85 10.40 6.39
CA GLU A 77 0.21 11.34 7.30
C GLU A 77 1.18 11.83 8.38
N SER A 78 0.92 13.04 8.87
CA SER A 78 1.80 13.76 9.79
C SER A 78 1.45 13.64 11.26
N SER A 79 0.38 12.93 11.62
CA SER A 79 0.00 12.73 13.02
C SER A 79 0.94 11.73 13.71
N GLU A 80 1.47 12.11 14.88
CA GLU A 80 2.29 11.26 15.76
C GLU A 80 3.53 10.65 15.07
N GLN A 81 4.22 11.46 14.27
CA GLN A 81 5.44 11.03 13.59
C GLN A 81 6.55 10.68 14.59
N LYS A 82 7.29 9.63 14.27
CA LYS A 82 8.57 9.30 14.91
C LYS A 82 9.69 9.58 13.94
N TYR A 83 10.85 9.88 14.50
CA TYR A 83 12.02 10.26 13.73
C TYR A 83 13.22 9.39 14.10
N LEU A 84 14.21 9.39 13.21
CA LEU A 84 15.52 8.79 13.40
C LEU A 84 16.58 9.90 13.39
N SER A 85 17.72 9.62 14.01
CA SER A 85 18.88 10.50 13.91
C SER A 85 19.34 10.65 12.45
N ASP A 86 19.90 11.82 12.11
CA ASP A 86 20.46 12.04 10.77
C ASP A 86 21.53 11.01 10.42
N LYS A 87 22.35 10.60 11.41
CA LYS A 87 23.38 9.56 11.25
C LYS A 87 22.77 8.24 10.78
N LEU A 88 21.76 7.74 11.50
CA LEU A 88 21.12 6.47 11.15
C LEU A 88 20.38 6.56 9.82
N TYR A 89 19.73 7.70 9.54
CA TYR A 89 19.11 7.93 8.24
C TYR A 89 20.12 7.88 7.09
N GLU A 90 21.28 8.53 7.21
CA GLU A 90 22.32 8.54 6.18
C GLU A 90 22.87 7.14 5.89
N GLU A 91 22.98 6.29 6.91
CA GLU A 91 23.38 4.87 6.76
C GLU A 91 22.31 4.04 6.02
N LEU A 92 21.03 4.36 6.21
CA LEU A 92 19.89 3.56 5.74
C LEU A 92 19.27 4.03 4.42
N LYS A 93 19.37 5.33 4.08
CA LYS A 93 18.60 5.96 3.00
C LYS A 93 18.77 5.28 1.63
N ASN A 94 19.96 4.77 1.33
CA ASN A 94 20.22 4.11 0.04
C ASN A 94 19.40 2.83 -0.15
N ASN A 95 19.05 2.15 0.95
CA ASN A 95 18.35 0.88 0.92
C ASN A 95 16.86 1.00 1.26
N TYR A 96 16.49 1.93 2.13
CA TYR A 96 15.16 1.97 2.73
C TYR A 96 14.38 3.27 2.50
N GLU A 97 14.96 4.27 1.85
CA GLU A 97 14.19 5.45 1.47
C GLU A 97 13.29 5.14 0.26
N PRO A 98 11.99 5.43 0.33
CA PRO A 98 11.09 5.26 -0.82
C PRO A 98 11.38 6.28 -1.91
N LYS A 99 11.27 5.85 -3.18
CA LYS A 99 11.47 6.71 -4.34
C LYS A 99 10.15 6.98 -5.06
N VAL A 100 10.07 8.15 -5.71
CA VAL A 100 8.93 8.54 -6.53
C VAL A 100 8.67 7.47 -7.60
N GLY A 101 7.40 7.09 -7.77
CA GLY A 101 6.97 6.04 -8.69
C GLY A 101 7.02 4.61 -8.11
N GLU A 102 7.62 4.41 -6.93
CA GLU A 102 7.48 3.17 -6.18
C GLU A 102 6.18 3.14 -5.39
N ILE A 103 5.76 1.95 -4.97
CA ILE A 103 4.53 1.74 -4.18
C ILE A 103 4.91 1.25 -2.79
N LEU A 104 4.35 1.87 -1.76
CA LEU A 104 4.40 1.39 -0.38
C LEU A 104 3.18 0.52 -0.11
N LEU A 105 3.37 -0.65 0.50
CA LEU A 105 2.29 -1.59 0.85
C LEU A 105 2.43 -2.04 2.31
N THR A 106 1.41 -1.83 3.13
CA THR A 106 1.40 -2.35 4.51
C THR A 106 1.24 -3.86 4.53
N LYS A 107 2.03 -4.53 5.36
CA LYS A 107 1.95 -5.98 5.58
C LYS A 107 1.67 -6.39 7.03
N ASP A 108 1.94 -5.51 7.99
CA ASP A 108 1.71 -5.77 9.42
C ASP A 108 0.61 -4.85 9.95
N ALA A 109 -0.08 -5.29 11.01
CA ALA A 109 -1.16 -4.59 11.72
C ALA A 109 -2.41 -4.28 10.85
N THR A 110 -2.26 -3.47 9.81
CA THR A 110 -3.33 -3.09 8.87
C THR A 110 -2.93 -3.45 7.43
N PRO A 111 -2.76 -4.76 7.10
CA PRO A 111 -2.27 -5.18 5.79
C PRO A 111 -3.18 -4.77 4.64
N GLY A 112 -2.57 -4.43 3.50
CA GLY A 112 -3.29 -4.18 2.24
C GLY A 112 -3.59 -2.70 1.93
N ILE A 113 -3.02 -1.76 2.68
CA ILE A 113 -3.04 -0.34 2.32
C ILE A 113 -1.85 -0.07 1.39
N ALA A 114 -2.13 0.44 0.19
CA ALA A 114 -1.11 0.77 -0.79
C ALA A 114 -1.06 2.28 -1.09
N TYR A 115 0.12 2.83 -1.31
CA TYR A 115 0.33 4.21 -1.70
C TYR A 115 1.42 4.34 -2.76
N ALA A 116 1.10 4.93 -3.92
CA ALA A 116 2.09 5.30 -4.92
C ALA A 116 2.80 6.59 -4.48
N VAL A 117 4.13 6.55 -4.38
CA VAL A 117 4.94 7.68 -3.92
C VAL A 117 4.97 8.76 -5.00
N LYS A 118 4.39 9.92 -4.72
CA LYS A 118 4.21 11.03 -5.69
C LYS A 118 5.27 12.11 -5.58
N GLU A 119 5.77 12.33 -4.39
CA GLU A 119 6.74 13.37 -4.06
C GLU A 119 7.92 12.73 -3.32
N PRO A 120 9.15 13.28 -3.43
CA PRO A 120 10.29 12.77 -2.68
C PRO A 120 10.01 12.80 -1.17
N VAL A 121 10.30 11.69 -0.48
CA VAL A 121 10.14 11.57 0.97
C VAL A 121 11.49 11.32 1.59
N GLN A 122 11.95 12.23 2.45
CA GLN A 122 13.14 12.02 3.27
C GLN A 122 12.77 11.23 4.52
N GLY A 123 12.80 9.90 4.41
CA GLY A 123 12.48 9.03 5.54
C GLY A 123 12.74 7.56 5.29
N ILE A 124 12.79 6.80 6.39
CA ILE A 124 13.01 5.35 6.37
C ILE A 124 11.69 4.65 6.63
N MET A 125 11.34 3.69 5.78
CA MET A 125 10.12 2.88 5.93
C MET A 125 10.28 1.77 6.97
N SER A 126 9.26 1.60 7.81
CA SER A 126 9.25 0.53 8.82
C SER A 126 9.20 -0.85 8.20
N SER A 127 9.59 -1.87 8.97
CA SER A 127 9.64 -3.25 8.50
C SER A 127 8.25 -3.85 8.21
N GLY A 128 7.20 -3.22 8.74
CA GLY A 128 5.79 -3.50 8.45
C GLY A 128 5.29 -2.97 7.12
N ILE A 129 6.14 -2.27 6.36
CA ILE A 129 5.85 -1.77 5.02
C ILE A 129 6.79 -2.46 4.02
N LEU A 130 6.24 -2.78 2.85
CA LEU A 130 6.97 -3.26 1.69
C LEU A 130 7.07 -2.15 0.64
N ARG A 131 8.19 -2.11 -0.06
CA ARG A 131 8.44 -1.25 -1.21
C ARG A 131 8.36 -2.10 -2.47
N LEU A 132 7.47 -1.72 -3.37
CA LEU A 132 7.26 -2.37 -4.65
C LEU A 132 7.83 -1.47 -5.74
N LYS A 133 8.88 -1.93 -6.39
CA LYS A 133 9.44 -1.28 -7.58
C LYS A 133 8.96 -2.03 -8.81
N ILE A 134 8.18 -1.38 -9.66
CA ILE A 134 7.64 -2.00 -10.88
C ILE A 134 8.81 -2.47 -11.76
N SER A 135 8.74 -3.73 -12.17
CA SER A 135 9.77 -4.35 -12.99
C SER A 135 9.64 -3.82 -14.44
N PRO A 136 10.73 -3.39 -15.09
CA PRO A 136 10.69 -3.01 -16.51
C PRO A 136 10.30 -4.19 -17.42
N SER A 137 10.55 -5.41 -16.97
CA SER A 137 10.16 -6.65 -17.62
C SER A 137 8.72 -7.10 -17.31
N ALA A 138 7.96 -6.36 -16.47
CA ALA A 138 6.53 -6.55 -16.24
C ALA A 138 5.68 -6.13 -17.44
N SER A 139 6.21 -6.37 -18.63
CA SER A 139 5.57 -6.17 -19.91
C SER A 139 4.58 -7.31 -20.07
N SER A 140 3.36 -7.06 -19.63
CA SER A 140 2.20 -7.92 -19.74
C SER A 140 1.76 -8.16 -21.20
N GLY A 141 2.69 -8.45 -22.11
CA GLY A 141 2.47 -8.40 -23.57
C GLY A 141 1.98 -7.05 -24.11
N GLN A 142 1.73 -6.07 -23.25
CA GLN A 142 0.94 -4.85 -23.47
C GLN A 142 1.65 -3.60 -22.90
N GLY A 143 2.92 -3.73 -22.49
CA GLY A 143 3.75 -2.68 -21.89
C GLY A 143 3.76 -2.70 -20.35
N ASN A 144 4.51 -1.77 -19.75
CA ASN A 144 4.68 -1.66 -18.30
C ASN A 144 3.37 -1.27 -17.61
N ILE A 145 3.05 -1.93 -16.50
CA ILE A 145 1.90 -1.56 -15.66
C ILE A 145 2.12 -0.18 -15.00
N ASP A 146 1.05 0.61 -14.90
CA ASP A 146 1.11 1.92 -14.25
C ASP A 146 1.03 1.79 -12.72
N ALA A 147 1.82 2.60 -11.99
CA ALA A 147 1.88 2.55 -10.53
C ALA A 147 0.56 2.95 -9.85
N GLU A 148 -0.18 3.92 -10.39
CA GLU A 148 -1.48 4.34 -9.86
C GLU A 148 -2.53 3.27 -10.10
N TYR A 149 -2.51 2.63 -11.28
CA TYR A 149 -3.38 1.49 -11.58
C TYR A 149 -3.12 0.32 -10.61
N LEU A 150 -1.85 -0.08 -10.44
CA LEU A 150 -1.49 -1.17 -9.54
C LEU A 150 -1.87 -0.85 -8.10
N THR A 151 -1.61 0.38 -7.65
CA THR A 151 -1.99 0.87 -6.31
C THR A 151 -3.50 0.82 -6.11
N LEU A 152 -4.29 1.21 -7.11
CA LEU A 152 -5.74 1.10 -7.06
C LEU A 152 -6.19 -0.36 -6.94
N CYS A 153 -5.62 -1.27 -7.74
CA CYS A 153 -5.94 -2.70 -7.66
C CYS A 153 -5.70 -3.25 -6.25
N LEU A 154 -4.57 -2.91 -5.63
CA LEU A 154 -4.21 -3.32 -4.27
C LEU A 154 -5.20 -2.77 -3.22
N ASN A 155 -5.60 -1.50 -3.34
CA ASN A 155 -6.57 -0.88 -2.42
C ASN A 155 -8.04 -1.27 -2.68
N SER A 156 -8.34 -1.85 -3.83
CA SER A 156 -9.69 -2.28 -4.22
C SER A 156 -10.10 -3.60 -3.56
N ILE A 157 -11.30 -4.07 -3.89
CA ILE A 157 -11.77 -5.41 -3.51
C ILE A 157 -10.79 -6.53 -3.93
N ILE A 158 -10.01 -6.32 -5.00
CA ILE A 158 -9.05 -7.29 -5.53
C ILE A 158 -7.94 -7.56 -4.51
N GLY A 159 -7.24 -6.51 -4.06
CA GLY A 159 -6.17 -6.66 -3.08
C GLY A 159 -6.70 -6.93 -1.68
N LYS A 160 -7.75 -6.20 -1.25
CA LYS A 160 -8.32 -6.34 0.11
C LYS A 160 -8.81 -7.75 0.43
N MET A 161 -9.53 -8.40 -0.48
CA MET A 161 -10.00 -9.77 -0.24
C MET A 161 -8.85 -10.78 -0.23
N GLN A 162 -7.79 -10.56 -1.02
CA GLN A 162 -6.61 -11.43 -1.00
C GLN A 162 -5.80 -11.23 0.29
N ALA A 163 -5.68 -9.99 0.77
CA ALA A 163 -5.10 -9.67 2.08
C ALA A 163 -5.89 -10.30 3.24
N GLU A 164 -7.23 -10.14 3.23
CA GLU A 164 -8.14 -10.69 4.23
C GLU A 164 -8.02 -12.22 4.27
N ARG A 165 -8.00 -12.88 3.11
CA ARG A 165 -7.80 -14.32 3.00
C ARG A 165 -6.45 -14.74 3.60
N ASP A 166 -5.37 -14.06 3.24
CA ASP A 166 -4.01 -14.53 3.56
C ASP A 166 -3.56 -14.17 4.98
N ALA A 167 -4.09 -13.09 5.57
CA ALA A 167 -3.64 -12.52 6.85
C ALA A 167 -4.74 -12.31 7.90
N GLY A 168 -6.02 -12.52 7.57
CA GLY A 168 -7.16 -12.17 8.44
C GLY A 168 -7.42 -13.09 9.64
N GLY A 169 -6.74 -14.23 9.75
CA GLY A 169 -6.95 -15.21 10.83
C GLY A 169 -6.15 -14.96 12.11
N SER A 170 -5.34 -13.90 12.18
CA SER A 170 -4.39 -13.65 13.29
C SER A 170 -4.78 -12.44 14.15
N VAL A 171 -4.49 -12.50 15.45
CA VAL A 171 -4.71 -11.38 16.40
C VAL A 171 -3.95 -10.12 15.97
N ILE A 172 -2.71 -10.30 15.51
CA ILE A 172 -1.95 -9.27 14.81
C ILE A 172 -1.78 -9.76 13.39
N ALA A 173 -2.43 -9.09 12.44
CA ALA A 173 -2.37 -9.48 11.05
C ALA A 173 -0.94 -9.31 10.50
N HIS A 174 -0.41 -10.37 9.90
CA HIS A 174 0.91 -10.40 9.28
C HIS A 174 0.82 -11.07 7.92
N TRP A 175 0.98 -10.28 6.86
CA TRP A 175 0.93 -10.76 5.49
C TRP A 175 2.33 -11.08 4.99
N LYS A 176 2.62 -12.37 4.76
CA LYS A 176 3.97 -12.82 4.41
C LYS A 176 4.35 -12.31 3.01
N PRO A 177 5.59 -11.86 2.77
CA PRO A 177 6.03 -11.43 1.44
C PRO A 177 5.80 -12.48 0.34
N GLU A 178 5.96 -13.77 0.64
CA GLU A 178 5.69 -14.85 -0.32
C GLU A 178 4.20 -14.97 -0.71
N GLN A 179 3.29 -14.65 0.21
CA GLN A 179 1.86 -14.57 -0.10
C GLN A 179 1.56 -13.33 -0.95
N ILE A 180 2.17 -12.20 -0.59
CA ILE A 180 2.04 -10.93 -1.32
C ILE A 180 2.51 -11.08 -2.77
N LYS A 181 3.63 -11.76 -3.01
CA LYS A 181 4.10 -12.08 -4.38
C LYS A 181 3.06 -12.84 -5.20
N ASN A 182 2.22 -13.65 -4.55
CA ASN A 182 1.20 -14.47 -5.21
C ASN A 182 -0.16 -13.78 -5.38
N ILE A 183 -0.30 -12.51 -4.97
CA ILE A 183 -1.51 -11.72 -5.26
C ILE A 183 -1.74 -11.71 -6.76
N ILE A 184 -2.96 -12.03 -7.16
CA ILE A 184 -3.36 -12.01 -8.57
C ILE A 184 -3.91 -10.62 -8.90
N ILE A 185 -3.28 -9.98 -9.88
CA ILE A 185 -3.63 -8.64 -10.39
C ILE A 185 -4.22 -8.79 -11.79
N PRO A 186 -5.41 -8.22 -12.09
CA PRO A 186 -5.95 -8.22 -13.44
C PRO A 186 -5.13 -7.30 -14.34
N ILE A 187 -4.84 -7.78 -15.54
CA ILE A 187 -4.20 -7.02 -16.62
C ILE A 187 -5.27 -6.63 -17.62
N LEU A 188 -5.73 -5.38 -17.52
CA LEU A 188 -6.68 -4.79 -18.46
C LEU A 188 -5.95 -4.22 -19.69
N PRO A 189 -6.65 -3.93 -20.80
CA PRO A 189 -6.04 -3.24 -21.93
C PRO A 189 -5.35 -1.94 -21.51
N LYS A 190 -4.20 -1.63 -22.10
CA LYS A 190 -3.36 -0.50 -21.70
C LYS A 190 -4.10 0.84 -21.69
N THR A 191 -5.00 1.07 -22.65
CA THR A 191 -5.84 2.27 -22.72
C THR A 191 -6.78 2.39 -21.51
N THR A 192 -7.35 1.27 -21.06
CA THR A 192 -8.18 1.21 -19.85
C THR A 192 -7.35 1.44 -18.59
N GLN A 193 -6.17 0.82 -18.49
CA GLN A 193 -5.26 1.05 -17.37
C GLN A 193 -4.89 2.54 -17.26
N GLN A 194 -4.53 3.17 -18.38
CA GLN A 194 -4.17 4.58 -18.42
C GLN A 194 -5.33 5.48 -18.01
N LYS A 195 -6.53 5.24 -18.56
CA LYS A 195 -7.73 6.00 -18.20
C LYS A 195 -8.02 5.91 -16.69
N ILE A 196 -7.89 4.73 -16.11
CA ILE A 196 -8.06 4.53 -14.66
C ILE A 196 -6.97 5.29 -13.89
N ALA A 197 -5.71 5.15 -14.27
CA ALA A 197 -4.60 5.85 -13.63
C ALA A 197 -4.79 7.37 -13.67
N ASP A 198 -5.24 7.93 -14.79
CA ASP A 198 -5.49 9.37 -14.95
C ASP A 198 -6.64 9.84 -14.05
N LEU A 199 -7.73 9.08 -13.94
CA LEU A 199 -8.83 9.39 -13.02
C LEU A 199 -8.36 9.35 -11.56
N VAL A 200 -7.49 8.40 -11.20
CA VAL A 200 -6.89 8.32 -9.87
C VAL A 200 -6.04 9.56 -9.60
N ARG A 201 -5.15 9.94 -10.52
CA ARG A 201 -4.33 11.17 -10.41
C ARG A 201 -5.19 12.40 -10.20
N GLN A 202 -6.21 12.60 -11.04
CA GLN A 202 -7.15 13.72 -10.93
C GLN A 202 -7.87 13.73 -9.57
N SER A 203 -8.27 12.56 -9.08
CA SER A 203 -8.89 12.44 -7.75
C SER A 203 -7.93 12.88 -6.63
N HIS A 204 -6.66 12.51 -6.71
CA HIS A 204 -5.65 12.93 -5.74
C HIS A 204 -5.32 14.42 -5.84
N GLU A 205 -5.18 14.97 -7.04
CA GLU A 205 -4.97 16.41 -7.27
C GLU A 205 -6.12 17.24 -6.70
N ALA A 206 -7.36 16.82 -6.95
CA ALA A 206 -8.55 17.48 -6.40
C ALA A 206 -8.55 17.46 -4.85
N ARG A 207 -8.16 16.32 -4.24
CA ARG A 207 -8.02 16.22 -2.77
C ARG A 207 -6.91 17.13 -2.23
N LYS A 208 -5.77 17.22 -2.92
CA LYS A 208 -4.66 18.09 -2.53
C LYS A 208 -5.10 19.56 -2.55
N LYS A 209 -5.70 19.99 -3.66
CA LYS A 209 -6.25 21.35 -3.82
C LYS A 209 -7.30 21.68 -2.76
N ALA A 210 -8.19 20.73 -2.45
CA ALA A 210 -9.18 20.92 -1.39
C ALA A 210 -8.54 21.14 -0.01
N LYS A 211 -7.49 20.36 0.34
CA LYS A 211 -6.74 20.55 1.59
C LYS A 211 -6.05 21.91 1.65
N GLU A 212 -5.42 22.33 0.56
CA GLU A 212 -4.76 23.65 0.45
C GLU A 212 -5.76 24.80 0.66
N LEU A 213 -6.93 24.73 0.01
CA LEU A 213 -7.99 25.74 0.16
C LEU A 213 -8.56 25.79 1.59
N ILE A 214 -8.73 24.64 2.24
CA ILE A 214 -9.18 24.56 3.64
C ILE A 214 -8.15 25.24 4.55
N GLU A 215 -6.86 24.98 4.33
CA GLU A 215 -5.79 25.56 5.14
C GLU A 215 -5.66 27.07 4.94
N GLU A 216 -5.79 27.54 3.70
CA GLU A 216 -5.84 28.98 3.40
C GLU A 216 -7.04 29.66 4.08
N ALA A 217 -8.21 29.02 4.04
CA ALA A 217 -9.41 29.54 4.69
C ALA A 217 -9.24 29.62 6.21
N LYS A 218 -8.64 28.61 6.85
CA LYS A 218 -8.35 28.63 8.30
C LYS A 218 -7.45 29.79 8.67
N LYS A 219 -6.32 29.97 7.97
CA LYS A 219 -5.38 31.06 8.23
C LYS A 219 -6.02 32.44 8.07
N LYS A 220 -6.91 32.60 7.08
CA LYS A 220 -7.67 33.85 6.91
C LYS A 220 -8.59 34.13 8.09
N VAL A 221 -9.30 33.10 8.59
CA VAL A 221 -10.18 33.23 9.76
C VAL A 221 -9.39 33.56 11.01
N GLU A 222 -8.28 32.85 11.27
CA GLU A 222 -7.39 33.11 12.41
C GLU A 222 -6.88 34.55 12.40
N LYS A 223 -6.40 35.03 11.25
CA LYS A 223 -5.94 36.41 11.09
C LYS A 223 -7.05 37.45 11.35
N MET A 224 -8.26 37.21 10.85
CA MET A 224 -9.41 38.11 11.09
C MET A 224 -9.80 38.18 12.57
N ILE A 225 -9.67 37.08 13.31
CA ILE A 225 -9.91 37.06 14.76
C ILE A 225 -8.83 37.88 15.48
N GLU A 226 -7.54 37.66 15.17
CA GLU A 226 -6.43 38.40 15.79
C GLU A 226 -6.46 39.91 15.51
N GLU A 227 -6.92 40.32 14.32
CA GLU A 227 -7.04 41.74 13.95
C GLU A 227 -8.28 42.41 14.54
N GLY A 228 -9.35 41.64 14.83
CA GLY A 228 -10.59 42.14 15.45
C GLY A 228 -10.56 42.28 16.97
N GLU A 229 -9.57 41.67 17.65
CA GLU A 229 -9.35 41.80 19.09
C GLU A 229 -8.44 43.00 19.47
N LYS A 230 -7.93 43.75 18.49
CA LYS A 230 -7.16 45.00 18.67
C LYS A 230 -8.03 46.24 18.53
#